data_AF-A0A0K1JE18-F1
#
_entry.id   AF-A0A0K1JE18-F1
#
_cell.length_a   1.000
_cell.length_b   1.000
_cell.length_c   1.000
_cell.angle_alpha   90.00
_cell.angle_beta   90.00
_cell.angle_gamma   90.00
#
_symmetry.space_group_name_H-M   'P 1'
#
loop_
_entity.id
_entity.type
_entity.pdbx_description
1 polymer ?
#
loop_
_entity_poly.entity_id
_entity_poly.type
_entity_poly.pdbx_seq_one_letter_code
_entity_poly.pdbx_strand_id
1 'polypeptide(L)'
;MTGTLFETVGSSSGSEAFDRLRGAMVAGSPVRSECEAALQLLIDRCDPGDRGNRFVVGAAAEWVVASAAWSVGILSAPGGHNVDGFDLQDLQEAARGLWSIKASFQEKAAPFRISNGLGGAGRGMTDPTVFLHPRLPGLVLIDPEVHTDVAARVESKQDGTVLAFRPIADHAVAHPECVIEMRVPANEHRGTEDAALLFTKGLLTTERFPRLSDIFRASEPRRGGTVVDEIRGLDELRASGALTKEQFDEAVKQVLATK
;
A
#
# COMPACT_ATOMS: atom_id res chain seq x y z
N MET A 1 -42.74 -17.10 -10.42
CA MET A 1 -41.84 -17.91 -9.58
C MET A 1 -41.13 -16.96 -8.63
N THR A 2 -41.71 -16.74 -7.46
CA THR A 2 -41.14 -15.95 -6.36
C THR A 2 -40.13 -16.84 -5.65
N GLY A 3 -38.86 -16.73 -6.05
CA GLY A 3 -37.76 -17.41 -5.38
C GLY A 3 -37.59 -16.83 -3.98
N THR A 4 -37.98 -17.61 -2.99
CA THR A 4 -37.74 -17.34 -1.57
C THR A 4 -36.23 -17.38 -1.36
N LEU A 5 -35.61 -16.20 -1.29
CA LEU A 5 -34.24 -16.05 -0.80
C LEU A 5 -34.25 -16.50 0.66
N PHE A 6 -33.66 -17.67 0.93
CA PHE A 6 -33.28 -18.05 2.27
C PHE A 6 -32.27 -17.01 2.76
N GLU A 7 -32.70 -16.09 3.62
CA GLU A 7 -31.80 -15.37 4.52
C GLU A 7 -31.16 -16.42 5.43
N THR A 8 -30.03 -16.99 4.99
CA THR A 8 -29.03 -17.39 5.96
C THR A 8 -28.68 -16.12 6.71
N VAL A 9 -29.18 -15.99 7.95
CA VAL A 9 -28.71 -15.00 8.93
C VAL A 9 -27.25 -15.34 9.19
N GLY A 10 -26.38 -14.92 8.27
CA GLY A 10 -24.95 -14.91 8.49
C GLY A 10 -24.69 -14.00 9.69
N SER A 11 -23.80 -14.41 10.58
CA SER A 11 -23.33 -13.50 11.62
C SER A 11 -22.79 -12.24 10.96
N SER A 12 -23.38 -11.10 11.31
CA SER A 12 -22.98 -9.77 10.85
C SER A 12 -21.79 -9.28 11.68
N SER A 13 -20.86 -8.57 11.05
CA SER A 13 -19.73 -7.96 11.75
C SER A 13 -20.10 -6.67 12.52
N GLY A 14 -21.38 -6.27 12.51
CA GLY A 14 -21.83 -4.96 12.98
C GLY A 14 -21.61 -3.82 11.97
N SER A 15 -21.05 -4.10 10.78
CA SER A 15 -20.85 -3.13 9.70
C SER A 15 -21.40 -3.68 8.39
N GLU A 16 -22.53 -3.13 7.93
CA GLU A 16 -23.17 -3.53 6.68
C GLU A 16 -22.22 -3.43 5.48
N ALA A 17 -21.40 -2.37 5.45
CA ALA A 17 -20.37 -2.21 4.43
C ALA A 17 -19.36 -3.37 4.46
N PHE A 18 -18.91 -3.80 5.65
CA PHE A 18 -17.97 -4.91 5.78
C PHE A 18 -18.59 -6.21 5.30
N ASP A 19 -19.83 -6.46 5.73
CA ASP A 19 -20.57 -7.66 5.38
C ASP A 19 -20.78 -7.77 3.87
N ARG A 20 -21.09 -6.64 3.20
CA ARG A 20 -21.17 -6.57 1.74
C ARG A 20 -19.83 -6.85 1.06
N LEU A 21 -18.75 -6.23 1.53
CA LEU A 21 -17.41 -6.47 0.96
C LEU A 21 -16.98 -7.92 1.16
N ARG A 22 -17.22 -8.47 2.36
CA ARG A 22 -16.99 -9.88 2.70
C ARG A 22 -17.72 -10.83 1.77
N GLY A 23 -19.02 -10.58 1.53
CA GLY A 23 -19.82 -11.36 0.59
C GLY A 23 -19.31 -11.29 -0.86
N ALA A 24 -18.70 -10.18 -1.26
CA ALA A 24 -18.12 -10.02 -2.58
C ALA A 24 -16.70 -10.58 -2.71
N MET A 25 -15.96 -10.73 -1.60
CA MET A 25 -14.58 -11.25 -1.55
C MET A 25 -14.49 -12.72 -1.11
N VAL A 26 -15.53 -13.51 -1.36
CA VAL A 26 -15.52 -14.96 -1.14
C VAL A 26 -14.41 -15.66 -1.94
N ALA A 27 -14.05 -16.89 -1.54
CA ALA A 27 -13.03 -17.68 -2.23
C ALA A 27 -13.33 -17.81 -3.74
N GLY A 28 -12.33 -17.54 -4.58
CA GLY A 28 -12.46 -17.55 -6.04
C GLY A 28 -13.08 -16.28 -6.65
N SER A 29 -13.45 -15.28 -5.83
CA SER A 29 -13.90 -13.99 -6.33
C SER A 29 -12.79 -13.24 -7.07
N PRO A 30 -13.05 -12.68 -8.26
CA PRO A 30 -12.11 -11.80 -8.95
C PRO A 30 -11.64 -10.62 -8.08
N VAL A 31 -12.54 -10.01 -7.29
CA VAL A 31 -12.21 -8.87 -6.42
C VAL A 31 -11.17 -9.27 -5.38
N ARG A 32 -11.30 -10.46 -4.78
CA ARG A 32 -10.31 -11.01 -3.84
C ARG A 32 -8.97 -11.21 -4.54
N SER A 33 -8.97 -11.89 -5.69
CA SER A 33 -7.73 -12.18 -6.43
C SER A 33 -6.99 -10.92 -6.88
N GLU A 34 -7.71 -9.89 -7.36
CA GLU A 34 -7.12 -8.60 -7.73
C GLU A 34 -6.53 -7.88 -6.52
N CYS A 35 -7.22 -7.89 -5.39
CA CYS A 35 -6.73 -7.29 -4.14
C CYS A 35 -5.45 -7.98 -3.65
N GLU A 36 -5.43 -9.31 -3.59
CA GLU A 36 -4.23 -10.10 -3.22
C GLU A 36 -3.05 -9.83 -4.17
N ALA A 37 -3.31 -9.80 -5.48
CA ALA A 37 -2.30 -9.52 -6.49
C ALA A 37 -1.75 -8.09 -6.40
N ALA A 38 -2.62 -7.10 -6.16
CA ALA A 38 -2.23 -5.71 -6.01
C ALA A 38 -1.36 -5.50 -4.76
N LEU A 39 -1.71 -6.11 -3.63
CA LEU A 39 -0.89 -6.08 -2.42
C LEU A 39 0.47 -6.76 -2.65
N GLN A 40 0.51 -7.89 -3.34
CA GLN A 40 1.76 -8.59 -3.66
C GLN A 40 2.66 -7.71 -4.54
N LEU A 41 2.10 -7.12 -5.61
CA LEU A 41 2.84 -6.22 -6.49
C LEU A 41 3.37 -4.98 -5.76
N LEU A 42 2.59 -4.42 -4.83
CA LEU A 42 3.01 -3.29 -4.03
C LEU A 42 4.30 -3.60 -3.23
N ILE A 43 4.33 -4.76 -2.57
CA ILE A 43 5.47 -5.18 -1.74
C ILE A 43 6.67 -5.63 -2.57
N ASP A 44 6.43 -6.23 -3.74
CA ASP A 44 7.49 -6.60 -4.66
C ASP A 44 8.18 -5.41 -5.31
N ARG A 45 7.50 -4.25 -5.37
CA ARG A 45 8.05 -3.02 -5.93
C ARG A 45 8.71 -2.14 -4.89
N CYS A 46 8.03 -1.88 -3.77
CA CYS A 46 8.47 -0.95 -2.74
C CYS A 46 8.66 -1.69 -1.40
N ASP A 47 9.90 -1.73 -0.88
CA ASP A 47 10.18 -2.35 0.41
C ASP A 47 9.75 -1.41 1.57
N PRO A 48 8.72 -1.75 2.39
CA PRO A 48 8.36 -0.97 3.58
C PRO A 48 9.40 -1.08 4.72
N GLY A 49 10.45 -1.88 4.57
CA GLY A 49 11.67 -1.79 5.37
C GLY A 49 12.31 -0.41 5.27
N ASP A 50 12.25 0.22 4.09
CA ASP A 50 12.76 1.56 3.85
C ASP A 50 11.82 2.64 4.41
N ARG A 51 12.38 3.56 5.19
CA ARG A 51 11.60 4.61 5.87
C ARG A 51 10.79 5.48 4.92
N GLY A 52 11.33 5.79 3.74
CA GLY A 52 10.65 6.60 2.72
C GLY A 52 9.43 5.87 2.12
N ASN A 53 9.53 4.55 1.96
CA ASN A 53 8.48 3.74 1.38
C ASN A 53 7.35 3.39 2.37
N ARG A 54 7.63 3.30 3.67
CA ARG A 54 6.64 2.93 4.72
C ARG A 54 5.31 3.66 4.61
N PHE A 55 5.37 4.98 4.47
CA PHE A 55 4.17 5.81 4.41
C PHE A 55 3.39 5.60 3.12
N VAL A 56 4.09 5.50 1.99
CA VAL A 56 3.46 5.31 0.68
C VAL A 56 2.87 3.91 0.55
N VAL A 57 3.57 2.88 1.00
CA VAL A 57 3.08 1.49 1.03
C VAL A 57 1.86 1.37 1.91
N GLY A 58 1.88 1.98 3.11
CA GLY A 58 0.70 2.05 3.98
C GLY A 58 -0.50 2.65 3.25
N ALA A 59 -0.35 3.87 2.71
CA ALA A 59 -1.42 4.56 1.99
C ALA A 59 -1.91 3.79 0.74
N ALA A 60 -1.01 3.17 -0.02
CA ALA A 60 -1.37 2.38 -1.18
C ALA A 60 -2.20 1.14 -0.79
N ALA A 61 -1.87 0.48 0.33
CA ALA A 61 -2.68 -0.63 0.84
C ALA A 61 -4.10 -0.17 1.22
N GLU A 62 -4.25 1.02 1.81
CA GLU A 62 -5.58 1.60 2.08
C GLU A 62 -6.37 1.80 0.77
N TRP A 63 -5.73 2.36 -0.26
CA TRP A 63 -6.34 2.58 -1.57
C TRP A 63 -6.72 1.27 -2.30
N VAL A 64 -5.93 0.21 -2.15
CA VAL A 64 -6.26 -1.10 -2.72
C VAL A 64 -7.56 -1.65 -2.12
N VAL A 65 -7.70 -1.62 -0.79
CA VAL A 65 -8.92 -2.08 -0.12
C VAL A 65 -10.11 -1.15 -0.40
N ALA A 66 -9.89 0.16 -0.43
CA ALA A 66 -10.94 1.12 -0.81
C ALA A 66 -11.42 0.90 -2.25
N SER A 67 -10.51 0.57 -3.18
CA SER A 67 -10.87 0.24 -4.56
C SER A 67 -11.69 -1.05 -4.66
N ALA A 68 -11.36 -2.06 -3.85
CA ALA A 68 -12.17 -3.27 -3.73
C ALA A 68 -13.57 -2.96 -3.21
N ALA A 69 -13.69 -2.14 -2.15
CA ALA A 69 -14.98 -1.68 -1.63
C ALA A 69 -15.80 -0.90 -2.68
N TRP A 70 -15.16 0.03 -3.40
CA TRP A 70 -15.79 0.79 -4.47
C TRP A 70 -16.32 -0.11 -5.59
N SER A 71 -15.55 -1.13 -5.99
CA SER A 71 -15.95 -2.06 -7.07
C SER A 71 -17.25 -2.81 -6.78
N VAL A 72 -17.68 -2.88 -5.52
CA VAL A 72 -18.91 -3.56 -5.07
C VAL A 72 -19.98 -2.56 -4.60
N GLY A 73 -19.83 -1.29 -4.97
CA GLY A 73 -20.78 -0.22 -4.67
C GLY A 73 -20.80 0.21 -3.21
N ILE A 74 -19.69 0.05 -2.49
CA ILE A 74 -19.49 0.63 -1.15
C ILE A 74 -18.73 1.94 -1.34
N LEU A 75 -19.36 3.03 -0.94
CA LEU A 75 -18.71 4.35 -0.97
C LEU A 75 -17.63 4.38 0.12
N SER A 76 -16.37 4.18 -0.26
CA SER A 76 -15.23 4.23 0.65
C SER A 76 -14.17 5.19 0.10
N ALA A 77 -13.67 6.09 0.96
CA ALA A 77 -12.56 6.95 0.64
C ALA A 77 -11.55 6.87 1.78
N PRO A 78 -10.25 6.68 1.49
CA PRO A 78 -9.24 6.69 2.55
C PRO A 78 -9.19 8.07 3.20
N GLY A 79 -8.91 8.08 4.51
CA GLY A 79 -8.96 9.26 5.38
C GLY A 79 -7.86 10.29 5.14
N GLY A 80 -7.35 10.42 3.90
CA GLY A 80 -6.20 11.23 3.51
C GLY A 80 -6.16 12.61 4.18
N HIS A 81 -4.94 13.02 4.55
CA HIS A 81 -4.66 14.29 5.21
C HIS A 81 -4.84 15.45 4.21
N ASN A 82 -5.74 16.38 4.54
CA ASN A 82 -5.98 17.68 3.89
C ASN A 82 -6.64 17.66 2.50
N VAL A 83 -7.93 17.99 2.45
CA VAL A 83 -8.55 18.61 1.28
C VAL A 83 -9.69 19.51 1.76
N ASP A 84 -9.58 20.83 1.54
CA ASP A 84 -10.65 21.82 1.73
C ASP A 84 -11.10 22.31 0.34
N GLY A 85 -12.40 22.23 0.03
CA GLY A 85 -13.02 23.04 -1.03
C GLY A 85 -13.33 22.37 -2.39
N PHE A 86 -13.91 21.16 -2.42
CA PHE A 86 -14.39 20.53 -3.67
C PHE A 86 -15.80 19.95 -3.49
N ASP A 87 -16.64 19.92 -4.54
CA ASP A 87 -17.99 19.29 -4.53
C ASP A 87 -17.97 17.78 -4.22
N LEU A 88 -16.78 17.17 -4.16
CA LEU A 88 -16.57 15.80 -3.69
C LEU A 88 -16.30 15.71 -2.19
N GLN A 89 -16.26 16.83 -1.47
CA GLN A 89 -16.03 16.87 -0.03
C GLN A 89 -17.17 16.19 0.73
N ASP A 90 -18.43 16.44 0.36
CA ASP A 90 -19.59 15.76 0.94
C ASP A 90 -19.56 14.25 0.63
N LEU A 91 -19.15 13.88 -0.58
CA LEU A 91 -18.98 12.47 -0.96
C LEU A 91 -17.82 11.82 -0.18
N GLN A 92 -16.72 12.56 0.03
CA GLN A 92 -15.55 12.10 0.77
C GLN A 92 -15.82 12.07 2.28
N GLU A 93 -16.66 12.95 2.82
CA GLU A 93 -17.13 12.94 4.19
C GLU A 93 -18.13 11.82 4.42
N ALA A 94 -19.04 11.55 3.49
CA ALA A 94 -19.91 10.38 3.50
C ALA A 94 -19.14 9.05 3.33
N ALA A 95 -17.98 9.10 2.67
CA ALA A 95 -17.07 7.96 2.50
C ALA A 95 -16.04 7.82 3.63
N ARG A 96 -15.75 8.91 4.35
CA ARG A 96 -14.90 8.96 5.55
C ARG A 96 -15.70 8.38 6.71
N GLY A 97 -15.06 7.50 7.48
CA GLY A 97 -15.65 6.97 8.71
C GLY A 97 -16.28 5.59 8.59
N LEU A 98 -16.32 4.95 7.41
CA LEU A 98 -16.66 3.52 7.36
C LEU A 98 -15.64 2.68 8.13
N TRP A 99 -14.36 2.93 7.87
CA TRP A 99 -13.25 2.34 8.62
C TRP A 99 -11.91 3.02 8.31
N SER A 100 -10.99 2.99 9.27
CA SER A 100 -9.56 3.18 9.04
C SER A 100 -8.93 1.86 8.57
N ILE A 101 -7.84 1.93 7.82
CA ILE A 101 -7.08 0.73 7.44
C ILE A 101 -5.70 0.82 8.06
N LYS A 102 -5.25 -0.26 8.69
CA LYS A 102 -3.91 -0.38 9.28
C LYS A 102 -3.23 -1.61 8.71
N ALA A 103 -2.22 -1.40 7.89
CA ALA A 103 -1.46 -2.47 7.25
C ALA A 103 -0.05 -2.60 7.84
N SER A 104 0.36 -3.85 8.06
CA SER A 104 1.74 -4.23 8.34
C SER A 104 2.08 -5.42 7.46
N PHE A 105 3.19 -5.33 6.74
CA PHE A 105 3.68 -6.41 5.88
C PHE A 105 4.88 -7.14 6.51
N GLN A 106 5.19 -6.88 7.77
CA GLN A 106 6.29 -7.55 8.46
C GLN A 106 5.96 -9.02 8.69
N GLU A 107 6.95 -9.91 8.56
CA GLU A 107 6.80 -11.33 8.88
C GLU A 107 6.50 -11.53 10.38
N LYS A 108 7.20 -10.77 11.24
CA LYS A 108 7.04 -10.82 12.68
C LYS A 108 5.84 -9.98 13.12
N ALA A 109 5.09 -10.51 14.08
CA ALA A 109 4.00 -9.79 14.71
C ALA A 109 4.55 -8.57 15.48
N ALA A 110 4.05 -7.38 15.14
CA ALA A 110 4.38 -6.13 15.80
C ALA A 110 3.08 -5.36 16.15
N PRO A 111 3.11 -4.47 17.16
CA PRO A 111 1.97 -3.62 17.46
C PRO A 111 1.60 -2.70 16.28
N PHE A 112 0.31 -2.54 16.05
CA PHE A 112 -0.21 -1.56 15.10
C PHE A 112 -0.30 -0.19 15.74
N ARG A 113 0.15 0.82 15.00
CA ARG A 113 -0.03 2.22 15.36
C ARG A 113 -1.45 2.66 15.01
N ILE A 114 -2.27 2.96 16.02
CA ILE A 114 -3.68 3.35 15.81
C ILE A 114 -3.76 4.84 15.48
N SER A 115 -3.28 5.68 16.38
CA SER A 115 -3.27 7.14 16.20
C SER A 115 -1.90 7.73 16.50
N ASN A 116 -1.57 8.82 15.81
CA ASN A 116 -0.42 9.65 16.13
C ASN A 116 -0.85 10.71 17.15
N GLY A 117 -0.13 10.81 18.26
CA GLY A 117 -0.22 11.89 19.21
C GLY A 117 0.96 12.82 19.01
N LEU A 118 0.88 13.73 18.03
CA LEU A 118 1.91 14.76 17.82
C LEU A 118 1.96 15.67 19.06
N GLY A 119 2.77 15.32 20.06
CA GLY A 119 2.93 16.07 21.31
C GLY A 119 1.98 15.68 22.45
N GLY A 120 1.38 14.49 22.44
CA GLY A 120 0.48 14.06 23.53
C GLY A 120 0.00 12.62 23.40
N ALA A 121 -0.86 12.20 24.33
CA ALA A 121 -1.54 10.90 24.21
C ALA A 121 -2.36 10.88 22.91
N GLY A 122 -2.21 9.82 22.11
CA GLY A 122 -3.04 9.61 20.93
C GLY A 122 -4.52 9.48 21.31
N ARG A 123 -5.43 9.61 20.35
CA ARG A 123 -6.88 9.64 20.60
C ARG A 123 -7.50 8.29 21.00
N GLY A 124 -6.69 7.25 21.18
CA GLY A 124 -7.20 5.88 21.31
C GLY A 124 -7.56 5.29 19.96
N MET A 125 -8.53 4.37 19.97
CA MET A 125 -9.17 3.81 18.79
C MET A 125 -10.62 4.30 18.78
N THR A 126 -10.89 5.32 17.97
CA THR A 126 -12.20 5.99 17.91
C THR A 126 -13.03 5.57 16.71
N ASP A 127 -12.40 4.95 15.72
CA ASP A 127 -13.02 4.61 14.44
C ASP A 127 -12.92 3.10 14.21
N PRO A 128 -13.93 2.48 13.56
CA PRO A 128 -13.80 1.12 13.07
C PRO A 128 -12.52 0.98 12.26
N THR A 129 -11.77 -0.10 12.46
CA THR A 129 -10.45 -0.26 11.84
C THR A 129 -10.30 -1.65 11.26
N VAL A 130 -9.90 -1.72 9.99
CA VAL A 130 -9.53 -2.96 9.29
C VAL A 130 -8.02 -3.15 9.37
N PHE A 131 -7.61 -4.27 9.97
CA PHE A 131 -6.20 -4.65 10.13
C PHE A 131 -5.77 -5.63 9.04
N LEU A 132 -4.61 -5.38 8.44
CA LEU A 132 -3.96 -6.25 7.48
C LEU A 132 -2.59 -6.70 8.01
N HIS A 133 -2.38 -8.01 8.06
CA HIS A 133 -1.08 -8.61 8.40
C HIS A 133 -0.92 -9.99 7.75
N PRO A 134 0.29 -10.40 7.35
CA PRO A 134 0.58 -11.76 6.84
C PRO A 134 0.24 -12.92 7.79
N ARG A 135 -0.05 -12.62 9.06
CA ARG A 135 -0.31 -13.61 10.12
C ARG A 135 -1.76 -13.58 10.60
N LEU A 136 -2.59 -12.74 9.97
CA LEU A 136 -4.03 -12.75 10.13
C LEU A 136 -4.63 -13.60 8.99
N PRO A 137 -5.84 -14.15 9.17
CA PRO A 137 -6.53 -14.92 8.13
C PRO A 137 -6.98 -14.07 6.92
N GLY A 138 -6.82 -12.75 6.99
CA GLY A 138 -7.18 -11.81 5.93
C GLY A 138 -7.39 -10.41 6.48
N LEU A 139 -8.41 -9.69 5.99
CA LEU A 139 -8.82 -8.41 6.54
C LEU A 139 -9.60 -8.64 7.84
N VAL A 140 -9.22 -7.98 8.93
CA VAL A 140 -9.90 -8.12 10.23
C VAL A 140 -10.48 -6.78 10.65
N LEU A 141 -11.82 -6.68 10.70
CA LEU A 141 -12.50 -5.50 11.22
C LEU A 141 -12.52 -5.52 12.75
N ILE A 142 -12.26 -4.37 13.35
CA ILE A 142 -12.56 -4.11 14.75
C ILE A 142 -13.24 -2.76 14.83
N ASP A 143 -14.52 -2.78 15.16
CA ASP A 143 -15.29 -1.61 15.58
C ASP A 143 -15.13 -1.37 17.09
N PRO A 144 -14.62 -0.21 17.56
CA PRO A 144 -14.43 0.04 18.99
C PRO A 144 -15.72 0.18 19.80
N GLU A 145 -16.86 0.48 19.17
CA GLU A 145 -18.17 0.56 19.85
C GLU A 145 -18.77 -0.83 20.07
N VAL A 146 -18.52 -1.76 19.14
CA VAL A 146 -19.02 -3.14 19.22
C VAL A 146 -18.05 -4.05 19.96
N HIS A 147 -16.75 -3.94 19.68
CA HIS A 147 -15.68 -4.82 20.16
C HIS A 147 -14.86 -4.15 21.26
N THR A 148 -15.58 -3.71 22.30
CA THR A 148 -15.03 -2.92 23.41
C THR A 148 -13.91 -3.65 24.17
N ASP A 149 -13.92 -4.98 24.18
CA ASP A 149 -12.91 -5.83 24.81
C ASP A 149 -11.54 -5.72 24.13
N VAL A 150 -11.51 -5.56 22.80
CA VAL A 150 -10.27 -5.34 22.04
C VAL A 150 -9.85 -3.88 22.10
N ALA A 151 -10.80 -2.94 21.98
CA ALA A 151 -10.54 -1.51 22.09
C ALA A 151 -9.93 -1.12 23.45
N ALA A 152 -10.35 -1.78 24.54
CA ALA A 152 -9.79 -1.60 25.88
C ALA A 152 -8.32 -2.03 26.00
N ARG A 153 -7.79 -2.79 25.03
CA ARG A 153 -6.36 -3.21 24.99
C ARG A 153 -5.47 -2.25 24.22
N VAL A 154 -6.00 -1.11 23.76
CA VAL A 154 -5.21 -0.05 23.16
C VAL A 154 -4.35 0.63 24.25
N GLU A 155 -3.05 0.69 24.01
CA GLU A 155 -2.08 1.29 24.93
C GLU A 155 -1.67 2.68 24.46
N SER A 156 -1.64 3.63 25.39
CA SER A 156 -1.01 4.93 25.19
C SER A 156 0.51 4.80 25.31
N LYS A 157 1.22 5.37 24.34
CA LYS A 157 2.68 5.56 24.30
C LYS A 157 2.97 7.06 24.18
N GLN A 158 4.24 7.44 24.37
CA GLN A 158 4.68 8.84 24.33
C GLN A 158 4.19 9.60 23.08
N ASP A 159 4.27 8.95 21.91
CA ASP A 159 3.96 9.62 20.65
C ASP A 159 2.58 9.25 20.08
N GLY A 160 1.74 8.48 20.77
CA GLY A 160 0.43 8.04 20.23
C GLY A 160 -0.08 6.74 20.82
N THR A 161 -1.05 6.10 20.16
CA THR A 161 -1.65 4.85 20.66
C THR A 161 -1.31 3.65 19.79
N VAL A 162 -1.17 2.49 20.43
CA VAL A 162 -0.85 1.23 19.76
C VAL A 162 -1.79 0.11 20.21
N LEU A 163 -2.09 -0.83 19.32
CA LEU A 163 -2.77 -2.07 19.65
C LEU A 163 -1.83 -3.23 19.34
N ALA A 164 -1.57 -4.08 20.35
CA ALA A 164 -0.75 -5.27 20.15
C ALA A 164 -1.39 -6.23 19.12
N PHE A 165 -0.56 -6.99 18.41
CA PHE A 165 -1.04 -7.95 17.40
C PHE A 165 -1.95 -9.03 17.99
N ARG A 166 -1.62 -9.56 19.19
CA ARG A 166 -2.29 -10.72 19.76
C ARG A 166 -3.80 -10.52 19.99
N PRO A 167 -4.27 -9.41 20.58
CA PRO A 167 -5.69 -9.09 20.64
C PRO A 167 -6.44 -9.17 19.29
N ILE A 168 -5.82 -8.67 18.21
CA ILE A 168 -6.42 -8.67 16.87
C ILE A 168 -6.53 -10.11 16.34
N ALA A 169 -5.48 -10.91 16.53
CA ALA A 169 -5.47 -12.31 16.10
C ALA A 169 -6.47 -13.17 16.89
N ASP A 170 -6.56 -12.98 18.22
CA ASP A 170 -7.54 -13.66 19.06
C ASP A 170 -8.97 -13.27 18.67
N HIS A 171 -9.19 -11.98 18.38
CA HIS A 171 -10.47 -11.47 17.89
C HIS A 171 -10.86 -12.11 16.55
N ALA A 172 -9.94 -12.19 15.59
CA ALA A 172 -10.20 -12.80 14.29
C ALA A 172 -10.61 -14.29 14.39
N VAL A 173 -10.13 -15.01 15.41
CA VAL A 173 -10.53 -16.41 15.66
C VAL A 173 -11.90 -16.49 16.33
N ALA A 174 -12.17 -15.60 17.29
CA ALA A 174 -13.44 -15.59 18.03
C ALA A 174 -14.62 -15.02 17.20
N HIS A 175 -14.33 -14.14 16.25
CA HIS A 175 -15.30 -13.41 15.43
C HIS A 175 -15.01 -13.61 13.94
N PRO A 176 -15.25 -14.81 13.39
CA PRO A 176 -15.07 -15.06 11.96
C PRO A 176 -15.96 -14.16 11.08
N GLU A 177 -17.04 -13.59 11.64
CA GLU A 177 -17.84 -12.58 10.97
C GLU A 177 -17.10 -11.28 10.65
N CYS A 178 -16.09 -10.93 11.46
CA CYS A 178 -15.26 -9.76 11.29
C CYS A 178 -14.03 -10.04 10.40
N VAL A 179 -14.01 -11.16 9.68
CA VAL A 179 -12.90 -11.57 8.81
C VAL A 179 -13.33 -11.66 7.35
N ILE A 180 -12.56 -11.02 6.47
CA ILE A 180 -12.57 -11.28 5.02
C ILE A 180 -11.32 -12.09 4.70
N GLU A 181 -11.50 -13.38 4.44
CA GLU A 181 -10.38 -14.28 4.17
C GLU A 181 -9.65 -13.88 2.89
N MET A 182 -8.35 -13.61 3.01
CA MET A 182 -7.47 -13.33 1.88
C MET A 182 -6.00 -13.46 2.27
N ARG A 183 -5.13 -13.66 1.29
CA ARG A 183 -3.68 -13.66 1.50
C ARG A 183 -3.13 -12.24 1.56
N VAL A 184 -2.56 -11.88 2.71
CA VAL A 184 -1.72 -10.66 2.83
C VAL A 184 -0.26 -11.06 2.65
N PRO A 185 0.49 -10.45 1.71
CA PRO A 185 1.88 -10.83 1.43
C PRO A 185 2.81 -10.39 2.56
N ALA A 186 3.78 -11.24 2.91
CA ALA A 186 4.89 -10.82 3.77
C ALA A 186 5.93 -10.05 2.96
N ASN A 187 6.56 -9.08 3.59
CA ASN A 187 7.68 -8.36 3.03
C ASN A 187 8.93 -9.24 3.04
N GLU A 188 9.28 -9.75 1.87
CA GLU A 188 10.50 -10.52 1.62
C GLU A 188 11.71 -9.62 1.29
N HIS A 189 11.58 -8.30 1.45
CA HIS A 189 12.64 -7.32 1.16
C HIS A 189 13.13 -7.36 -0.31
N ARG A 190 12.20 -7.64 -1.24
CA ARG A 190 12.49 -7.69 -2.68
C ARG A 190 12.30 -6.36 -3.40
N GLY A 191 11.55 -5.44 -2.80
CA GLY A 191 11.28 -4.14 -3.36
C GLY A 191 12.56 -3.31 -3.50
N THR A 192 12.81 -2.81 -4.71
CA THR A 192 13.99 -1.96 -5.00
C THR A 192 13.63 -0.56 -5.45
N GLU A 193 12.33 -0.27 -5.59
CA GLU A 193 11.86 1.02 -6.07
C GLU A 193 11.68 2.00 -4.92
N ASP A 194 12.06 3.26 -5.17
CA ASP A 194 11.77 4.39 -4.29
C ASP A 194 10.39 4.95 -4.67
N ALA A 195 9.45 4.90 -3.74
CA ALA A 195 8.06 5.30 -3.99
C ALA A 195 7.92 6.79 -4.31
N ALA A 196 8.76 7.66 -3.72
CA ALA A 196 8.76 9.08 -4.04
C ALA A 196 9.31 9.32 -5.45
N LEU A 197 10.33 8.57 -5.86
CA LEU A 197 10.85 8.58 -7.22
C LEU A 197 9.79 8.10 -8.22
N LEU A 198 9.08 7.00 -7.94
CA LEU A 198 8.00 6.50 -8.79
C LEU A 198 6.89 7.53 -8.97
N PHE A 199 6.43 8.12 -7.87
CA PHE A 199 5.42 9.17 -7.90
C PHE A 199 5.89 10.36 -8.74
N THR A 200 7.13 10.81 -8.51
CA THR A 200 7.72 11.93 -9.26
C THR A 200 7.85 11.61 -10.75
N LYS A 201 8.28 10.38 -11.11
CA LYS A 201 8.32 9.91 -12.51
C LYS A 201 6.93 9.93 -13.16
N GLY A 202 5.91 9.52 -12.42
CA GLY A 202 4.52 9.55 -12.88
C GLY A 202 3.95 10.96 -13.08
N LEU A 203 4.43 11.95 -12.31
CA LEU A 203 4.08 13.36 -12.51
C LEU A 203 4.82 13.97 -13.71
N LEU A 204 6.13 13.75 -13.77
CA LEU A 204 7.05 14.34 -14.74
C LEU A 204 7.19 13.47 -16.00
N THR A 205 6.06 13.13 -16.61
CA THR A 205 6.00 12.37 -17.86
C THR A 205 6.65 13.12 -19.02
N THR A 206 7.23 12.41 -19.99
CA THR A 206 7.89 13.03 -21.15
C THR A 206 6.91 13.79 -22.03
N GLU A 207 5.65 13.34 -22.10
CA GLU A 207 4.59 14.00 -22.86
C GLU A 207 4.24 15.38 -22.29
N ARG A 208 4.26 15.53 -20.96
CA ARG A 208 3.88 16.79 -20.28
C ARG A 208 5.07 17.68 -19.97
N PHE A 209 6.18 17.10 -19.54
CA PHE A 209 7.36 17.81 -19.04
C PHE A 209 8.66 17.25 -19.64
N PRO A 210 8.85 17.36 -20.97
CA PRO A 210 9.95 16.70 -21.67
C PRO A 210 11.32 17.00 -21.05
N ARG A 211 11.60 18.28 -20.73
CA ARG A 211 12.87 18.71 -20.13
C ARG A 211 13.08 18.23 -18.69
N LEU A 212 12.02 18.16 -17.88
CA LEU A 212 12.14 17.70 -16.48
C LEU A 212 12.20 16.17 -16.39
N SER A 213 11.61 15.48 -17.38
CA SER A 213 11.64 14.02 -17.45
C SER A 213 13.01 13.45 -17.81
N ASP A 214 13.87 14.26 -18.45
CA ASP A 214 15.17 13.82 -18.98
C ASP A 214 16.09 13.26 -17.88
N ILE A 215 16.00 13.76 -16.64
CA ILE A 215 16.80 13.25 -15.52
C ILE A 215 16.49 11.78 -15.22
N PHE A 216 15.24 11.35 -15.40
CA PHE A 216 14.84 9.96 -15.13
C PHE A 216 15.36 9.01 -16.19
N ARG A 217 15.32 9.44 -17.46
CA ARG A 217 15.94 8.69 -18.56
C ARG A 217 17.47 8.61 -18.39
N ALA A 218 18.09 9.71 -17.99
CA ALA A 218 19.54 9.78 -17.78
C ALA A 218 20.02 8.98 -16.55
N SER A 219 19.18 8.85 -15.52
CA SER A 219 19.50 8.14 -14.28
C SER A 219 19.11 6.66 -14.29
N GLU A 220 18.38 6.20 -15.30
CA GLU A 220 18.10 4.78 -15.45
C GLU A 220 19.43 4.02 -15.64
N PRO A 221 19.70 3.01 -14.79
CA PRO A 221 20.86 2.16 -14.99
C PRO A 221 20.80 1.63 -16.41
N ARG A 222 21.88 1.81 -17.18
CA ARG A 222 21.98 1.25 -18.54
C ARG A 222 21.88 -0.27 -18.40
N ARG A 223 20.66 -0.81 -18.48
CA ARG A 223 20.38 -2.23 -18.28
C ARG A 223 21.06 -2.99 -19.40
N GLY A 224 22.12 -3.70 -19.05
CA GLY A 224 22.72 -4.70 -19.93
C GLY A 224 23.22 -4.12 -21.25
N GLY A 225 24.02 -3.06 -21.19
CA GLY A 225 24.86 -2.75 -22.34
C GLY A 225 25.79 -3.94 -22.58
N THR A 226 25.70 -4.57 -23.75
CA THR A 226 26.85 -5.32 -24.25
C THR A 226 28.05 -4.36 -24.27
N VAL A 227 29.28 -4.88 -24.32
CA VAL A 227 30.48 -4.04 -24.52
C VAL A 227 30.27 -3.07 -25.70
N VAL A 228 29.52 -3.50 -26.70
CA VAL A 228 29.14 -2.69 -27.87
C VAL A 228 28.24 -1.49 -27.51
N ASP A 229 27.29 -1.64 -26.59
CA ASP A 229 26.41 -0.56 -26.18
C ASP A 229 27.12 0.46 -25.27
N GLU A 230 28.07 -0.01 -24.45
CA GLU A 230 28.95 0.88 -23.69
C GLU A 230 29.86 1.70 -24.63
N ILE A 231 30.47 1.05 -25.63
CA ILE A 231 31.28 1.74 -26.65
C ILE A 231 30.45 2.71 -27.48
N ARG A 232 29.20 2.36 -27.86
CA ARG A 232 28.28 3.30 -28.55
C ARG A 232 27.98 4.52 -27.68
N GLY A 233 27.71 4.32 -26.39
CA GLY A 233 27.51 5.44 -25.47
C GLY A 233 28.74 6.34 -25.34
N LEU A 234 29.95 5.79 -25.39
CA LEU A 234 31.18 6.57 -25.44
C LEU A 234 31.33 7.34 -26.76
N ASP A 235 30.92 6.76 -27.89
CA ASP A 235 31.03 7.43 -29.19
C ASP A 235 30.04 8.59 -29.31
N GLU A 236 28.84 8.47 -28.75
CA GLU A 236 27.87 9.58 -28.64
C GLU A 236 28.41 10.73 -27.78
N LEU A 237 29.10 10.43 -26.68
CA LEU A 237 29.76 11.44 -25.83
C LEU A 237 30.93 12.12 -26.55
N ARG A 238 31.68 11.37 -27.38
CA ARG A 238 32.72 11.96 -28.24
C ARG A 238 32.11 12.84 -29.32
N ALA A 239 31.06 12.38 -29.99
CA ALA A 239 30.38 13.11 -31.07
C ALA A 239 29.73 14.42 -30.58
N SER A 240 29.24 14.45 -29.35
CA SER A 240 28.73 15.67 -28.71
C SER A 240 29.82 16.61 -28.18
N GLY A 241 31.09 16.22 -28.24
CA GLY A 241 32.22 17.00 -27.73
C GLY A 241 32.42 16.91 -26.21
N ALA A 242 31.68 16.04 -25.53
CA ALA A 242 31.83 15.80 -24.08
C ALA A 242 33.11 15.01 -23.74
N LEU A 243 33.66 14.26 -24.70
CA LEU A 243 34.94 13.57 -24.60
C LEU A 243 35.88 14.00 -25.72
N THR A 244 37.16 14.21 -25.40
CA THR A 244 38.21 14.26 -26.42
C THR A 244 38.46 12.87 -27.00
N LYS A 245 39.16 12.80 -28.13
CA LYS A 245 39.54 11.52 -28.75
C LYS A 245 40.36 10.65 -27.79
N GLU A 246 41.31 11.24 -27.08
CA GLU A 246 42.18 10.54 -26.13
C GLU A 246 41.39 9.98 -24.95
N GLN A 247 40.42 10.76 -24.43
CA GLN A 247 39.54 10.31 -23.35
C GLN A 247 38.61 9.17 -23.79
N PHE A 248 38.11 9.23 -25.02
CA PHE A 248 37.33 8.16 -25.63
C PHE A 248 38.15 6.87 -25.75
N ASP A 249 39.36 6.95 -26.34
CA ASP A 249 40.23 5.78 -26.56
C ASP A 249 40.60 5.10 -25.22
N GLU A 250 40.85 5.88 -24.17
CA GLU A 250 41.13 5.36 -22.82
C GLU A 250 39.90 4.71 -22.18
N ALA A 251 38.72 5.35 -22.28
CA ALA A 251 37.48 4.79 -21.76
C ALA A 251 37.10 3.47 -22.47
N VAL A 252 37.31 3.38 -23.78
CA VAL A 252 37.10 2.14 -24.55
C VAL A 252 38.02 1.02 -24.07
N LYS A 253 39.31 1.31 -23.80
CA LYS A 253 40.24 0.31 -23.24
C LYS A 253 39.79 -0.20 -21.88
N GLN A 254 39.32 0.67 -21.00
CA GLN A 254 38.83 0.28 -19.67
C GLN A 254 37.60 -0.63 -19.76
N VAL A 255 36.64 -0.28 -20.62
CA VAL A 255 35.46 -1.12 -20.88
C VAL A 255 35.86 -2.51 -21.38
N LEU A 256 36.83 -2.59 -22.30
CA LEU A 256 37.32 -3.87 -22.84
C LEU A 256 38.12 -4.70 -21.83
N ALA A 257 38.74 -4.07 -20.83
CA ALA A 257 39.56 -4.76 -19.83
C ALA A 257 38.75 -5.35 -18.66
N THR A 258 37.49 -4.95 -18.50
CA THR A 258 36.64 -5.33 -17.35
C THR A 258 35.82 -6.60 -17.63
N LYS A 259 35.99 -7.23 -18.79
CA LYS A 259 35.35 -8.49 -19.21
C LYS A 259 36.38 -9.54 -19.59
#